data_AF-A0A2Z4AFP8-F1
#
_entry.id   AF-A0A2Z4AFP8-F1
#
_cell.length_a   1.000
_cell.length_b   1.000
_cell.length_c   1.000
_cell.angle_alpha   90.00
_cell.angle_beta   90.00
_cell.angle_gamma   90.00
#
_symmetry.space_group_name_H-M   'P 1'
#
loop_
_entity.id
_entity.type
_entity.pdbx_description
1 polymer ?
#
loop_
_entity_poly.entity_id
_entity_poly.type
_entity_poly.pdbx_seq_one_letter_code
_entity_poly.pdbx_strand_id
1 'polypeptide(L)'
;MTLRVIDHPICKHVLSLLRDRKTSSAAFCILSGKVTTILALEATRDLPIREIDIVTPLEVSRGVQIAVPVVVVVCFASRDEHGRSGGRSNFGCFGGFRRDGAQRGYSQGEQLLLEASAPERE
;
A
#
# COMPACT_ATOMS: atom_id res chain seq x y z
N MET A 1 22.91 3.06 -0.97
CA MET A 1 21.45 3.26 -1.10
C MET A 1 21.14 3.61 -2.54
N THR A 2 20.24 2.88 -3.20
CA THR A 2 19.85 3.14 -4.59
C THR A 2 18.60 4.01 -4.60
N LEU A 3 18.70 5.22 -5.14
CA LEU A 3 17.57 6.11 -5.34
C LEU A 3 16.96 5.85 -6.73
N ARG A 4 15.67 5.52 -6.78
CA ARG A 4 14.93 5.37 -8.04
C ARG A 4 13.94 6.52 -8.18
N VAL A 5 14.18 7.41 -9.14
CA VAL A 5 13.26 8.50 -9.49
C VAL A 5 12.29 7.99 -10.54
N ILE A 6 10.99 8.09 -10.24
CA ILE A 6 9.94 7.63 -11.16
C ILE A 6 9.66 8.75 -12.16
N ASP A 7 10.19 8.58 -13.37
CA ASP A 7 9.92 9.48 -14.49
C ASP A 7 8.83 8.89 -15.40
N HIS A 8 7.57 9.19 -15.08
CA HIS A 8 6.42 8.82 -15.91
C HIS A 8 5.52 10.05 -16.15
N PRO A 9 5.07 10.31 -17.39
CA PRO A 9 4.28 11.51 -17.72
C PRO A 9 2.99 11.62 -16.92
N ILE A 10 2.30 10.49 -16.66
CA ILE A 10 1.10 10.47 -15.83
C ILE A 10 1.41 10.85 -14.39
N CYS A 11 2.53 10.38 -13.83
CA CYS A 11 2.93 10.74 -12.46
C CYS A 11 3.22 12.24 -12.36
N LYS A 12 3.96 12.80 -13.33
CA LYS A 12 4.22 14.24 -13.42
C LYS A 12 2.93 15.05 -13.49
N HIS A 13 1.96 14.63 -14.32
CA HIS A 13 0.66 15.30 -14.42
C HIS A 13 -0.13 15.28 -13.10
N VAL A 14 -0.25 14.12 -12.45
CA VAL A 14 -0.98 13.99 -11.18
C VAL A 14 -0.27 14.79 -10.07
N LEU A 15 1.06 14.82 -10.04
CA LEU A 15 1.82 15.65 -9.12
C LEU A 15 1.61 17.15 -9.35
N SER A 16 1.47 17.60 -10.59
CA SER A 16 1.14 19.01 -10.89
C SER A 16 -0.22 19.39 -10.31
N LEU A 17 -1.24 18.51 -10.45
CA LEU A 17 -2.57 18.73 -9.87
C LEU A 17 -2.55 18.71 -8.33
N LEU A 18 -1.76 17.81 -7.72
CA LEU A 18 -1.60 17.77 -6.26
C LEU A 18 -0.92 19.02 -5.69
N ARG A 19 -0.05 19.66 -6.48
CA ARG A 19 0.68 20.88 -6.09
C ARG A 19 -0.12 22.15 -6.35
N ASP A 20 -1.20 22.10 -7.12
CA ASP A 20 -2.05 23.25 -7.38
C ASP A 20 -2.83 23.65 -6.10
N ARG A 21 -2.76 24.92 -5.73
CA ARG A 21 -3.46 25.50 -4.58
C ARG A 21 -4.98 25.50 -4.75
N LYS A 22 -5.48 25.41 -5.98
CA LYS A 22 -6.92 25.38 -6.27
C LYS A 22 -7.55 24.00 -6.07
N THR A 23 -6.75 22.97 -5.86
CA THR A 23 -7.22 21.59 -5.70
C THR A 23 -7.98 21.44 -4.38
N SER A 24 -9.23 20.96 -4.46
CA SER A 24 -10.06 20.72 -3.28
C SER A 24 -9.53 19.54 -2.46
N SER A 25 -9.85 19.50 -1.15
CA SER A 25 -9.42 18.41 -0.27
C SER A 25 -9.89 17.03 -0.77
N ALA A 26 -11.10 16.95 -1.33
CA ALA A 26 -11.61 15.71 -1.89
C ALA A 26 -10.82 15.25 -3.12
N ALA A 27 -10.52 16.18 -4.03
CA ALA A 27 -9.71 15.88 -5.22
C ALA A 27 -8.27 15.49 -4.83
N PHE A 28 -7.70 16.13 -3.81
CA PHE A 28 -6.38 15.79 -3.29
C PHE A 28 -6.29 14.33 -2.82
N CYS A 29 -7.25 13.86 -2.00
CA CYS A 29 -7.27 12.47 -1.55
C CYS A 29 -7.32 11.48 -2.73
N ILE A 30 -8.15 11.75 -3.72
CA ILE A 30 -8.27 10.91 -4.92
C ILE A 30 -6.95 10.89 -5.71
N LEU A 31 -6.36 12.06 -5.96
CA LEU A 31 -5.11 12.19 -6.70
C LEU A 31 -3.93 11.56 -5.95
N SER A 32 -3.89 11.68 -4.62
CA SER A 32 -2.88 11.02 -3.79
C SER A 32 -2.96 9.52 -3.92
N GLY A 33 -4.18 8.95 -3.91
CA GLY A 33 -4.40 7.53 -4.18
C GLY A 33 -3.84 7.10 -5.54
N LYS A 34 -4.05 7.91 -6.58
CA LYS A 34 -3.50 7.64 -7.93
C LYS A 34 -1.97 7.62 -7.95
N VAL A 35 -1.31 8.57 -7.27
CA VAL A 35 0.16 8.55 -7.16
C VAL A 35 0.61 7.30 -6.42
N THR A 36 -0.01 6.96 -5.29
CA THR A 36 0.33 5.75 -4.52
C THR A 36 0.23 4.48 -5.36
N THR A 37 -0.80 4.34 -6.21
CA THR A 37 -0.90 3.19 -7.12
C THR A 37 0.28 3.12 -8.09
N ILE A 38 0.69 4.24 -8.68
CA ILE A 38 1.85 4.29 -9.59
C ILE A 38 3.13 3.91 -8.84
N LEU A 39 3.31 4.44 -7.62
CA LEU A 39 4.46 4.09 -6.78
C LEU A 39 4.48 2.60 -6.45
N ALA A 40 3.33 2.02 -6.11
CA ALA A 40 3.23 0.60 -5.80
C ALA A 40 3.64 -0.26 -7.00
N LEU A 41 3.14 0.04 -8.20
CA LEU A 41 3.51 -0.68 -9.43
C LEU A 41 5.01 -0.62 -9.74
N GLU A 42 5.63 0.54 -9.51
CA GLU A 42 7.07 0.68 -9.72
C GLU A 42 7.89 -0.01 -8.62
N ALA A 43 7.40 -0.01 -7.38
CA ALA A 43 8.07 -0.62 -6.24
C ALA A 43 8.00 -2.16 -6.30
N THR A 44 6.94 -2.73 -6.85
CA THR A 44 6.73 -4.19 -6.94
C THR A 44 7.28 -4.82 -8.21
N ARG A 45 7.95 -4.04 -9.08
CA ARG A 45 8.44 -4.51 -10.39
C ARG A 45 9.39 -5.70 -10.28
N ASP A 46 10.24 -5.70 -9.27
CA ASP A 46 11.35 -6.66 -9.12
C ASP A 46 11.00 -7.80 -8.15
N LEU A 47 9.70 -8.03 -7.88
CA LEU A 47 9.26 -9.14 -7.03
C LEU A 47 9.55 -10.49 -7.71
N PRO A 48 9.98 -11.50 -6.93
CA PRO A 48 10.20 -12.84 -7.46
C PRO A 48 8.86 -13.48 -7.87
N ILE A 49 8.88 -14.14 -9.02
CA ILE A 49 7.73 -14.84 -9.60
C ILE A 49 8.05 -16.34 -9.81
N ARG A 50 7.00 -17.16 -9.84
CA ARG A 50 7.07 -18.59 -10.18
C ARG A 50 6.10 -18.92 -11.31
N GLU A 51 6.50 -19.83 -12.20
CA GLU A 51 5.63 -20.39 -13.24
C GLU A 51 4.65 -21.41 -12.63
N ILE A 52 3.40 -21.37 -13.08
CA ILE A 52 2.35 -22.32 -12.70
C ILE A 52 1.55 -22.72 -13.95
N ASP A 53 1.11 -23.97 -14.02
CA ASP A 53 0.17 -24.39 -15.06
C ASP A 53 -1.26 -24.02 -14.65
N ILE A 54 -1.98 -23.31 -15.54
CA ILE A 54 -3.36 -22.89 -15.33
C ILE A 54 -4.27 -23.46 -16.43
N VAL A 55 -5.48 -23.85 -16.05
CA VAL A 55 -6.53 -24.25 -17.00
C VAL A 55 -7.33 -23.02 -17.37
N THR A 56 -7.20 -22.56 -18.61
CA THR A 56 -8.08 -21.53 -19.15
C THR A 56 -9.33 -22.17 -19.78
N PRO A 57 -10.41 -21.41 -20.03
CA PRO A 57 -11.61 -21.97 -20.68
C PRO A 57 -11.36 -22.59 -22.06
N LEU A 58 -10.22 -22.29 -22.70
CA LEU A 58 -9.86 -22.78 -24.03
C LEU A 58 -8.80 -23.90 -23.96
N GLU A 59 -7.76 -23.75 -23.14
CA GLU A 59 -6.64 -24.70 -23.04
C GLU A 59 -5.82 -24.57 -21.76
N VAL A 60 -4.93 -25.52 -21.51
CA VAL A 60 -3.92 -25.44 -20.44
C VAL A 60 -2.76 -24.55 -20.88
N SER A 61 -2.40 -23.57 -20.08
CA SER A 61 -1.35 -22.59 -20.39
C SER A 61 -0.51 -22.25 -19.16
N ARG A 62 0.69 -21.69 -19.39
CA ARG A 62 1.59 -21.25 -18.30
C ARG A 62 1.20 -19.86 -17.81
N GLY A 63 0.87 -19.77 -16.53
CA GLY A 63 0.67 -18.52 -15.79
C GLY A 63 1.87 -18.18 -14.89
N VAL A 64 1.83 -16.98 -14.31
CA VAL A 64 2.83 -16.51 -13.33
C VAL A 64 2.16 -16.14 -12.03
N GLN A 65 2.81 -16.46 -10.92
CA GLN A 65 2.38 -16.08 -9.57
C GLN A 65 3.54 -15.44 -8.80
N ILE A 66 3.24 -14.48 -7.93
CA ILE A 66 4.23 -13.90 -7.01
C ILE A 66 4.71 -15.02 -6.06
N ALA A 67 6.01 -15.21 -5.97
CA ALA A 67 6.62 -16.30 -5.22
C ALA A 67 6.73 -16.02 -3.70
N VAL A 68 6.68 -14.75 -3.31
CA VAL A 68 6.85 -14.31 -1.91
C VAL A 68 5.62 -13.56 -1.39
N PRO A 69 5.33 -13.67 -0.07
CA PRO A 69 4.32 -12.85 0.57
C PRO A 69 4.78 -11.39 0.63
N VAL A 70 3.88 -10.48 0.27
CA VAL A 70 4.13 -9.02 0.30
C VAL A 70 3.40 -8.42 1.50
N VAL A 71 4.14 -7.71 2.35
CA VAL A 71 3.61 -7.01 3.53
C VAL A 71 3.63 -5.50 3.28
N VAL A 72 2.52 -4.81 3.55
CA VAL A 72 2.43 -3.35 3.45
C VAL A 72 2.34 -2.75 4.84
N VAL A 73 3.38 -2.00 5.22
CA VAL A 73 3.41 -1.29 6.50
C VAL A 73 2.85 0.11 6.32
N VAL A 74 1.77 0.41 7.04
CA VAL A 74 1.19 1.75 7.08
C VAL A 74 1.72 2.48 8.30
N CYS A 75 2.59 3.46 8.08
CA CYS A 75 3.09 4.32 9.15
C CYS A 75 2.10 5.46 9.42
N PHE A 76 1.41 5.39 10.56
CA PHE A 76 0.65 6.52 11.07
C PHE A 76 1.56 7.37 11.97
N ALA A 77 1.78 8.63 11.59
CA ALA A 77 2.38 9.57 12.51
C ALA A 77 1.32 9.99 13.54
N SER A 78 1.60 9.81 14.83
CA SER A 78 0.87 10.53 15.87
C SER A 78 1.20 12.01 15.70
N ARG A 79 0.19 12.82 15.33
CA ARG A 79 0.31 14.26 15.59
C ARG A 79 0.37 14.43 17.09
N ASP A 80 1.52 14.85 17.57
CA ASP A 80 1.69 15.23 18.96
C ASP A 80 1.02 16.59 19.15
N GLU A 81 -0.23 16.57 19.63
CA GLU A 81 -1.01 17.78 19.88
C GLU A 81 -0.62 18.36 21.24
N HIS A 82 0.61 18.86 21.36
CA HIS A 82 1.02 19.65 22.52
C HIS A 82 0.25 20.98 22.53
N GLY A 83 -0.82 21.05 23.32
CA GLY A 83 -1.39 22.31 23.81
C GLY A 83 -2.55 22.92 23.03
N ARG A 84 -3.61 22.17 22.71
CA ARG A 84 -4.88 22.81 22.29
C ARG A 84 -6.10 22.14 22.91
N SER A 85 -6.75 22.89 23.79
CA SER A 85 -8.06 22.57 24.38
C SER A 85 -9.13 22.46 23.29
N GLY A 86 -9.78 21.29 23.26
CA GLY A 86 -11.16 21.10 22.81
C GLY A 86 -11.52 21.57 21.40
N GLY A 87 -11.11 20.83 20.38
CA GLY A 87 -11.73 20.92 19.05
C GLY A 87 -11.79 19.55 18.42
N ARG A 88 -12.99 19.03 18.14
CA ARG A 88 -13.17 17.84 17.29
C ARG A 88 -12.70 18.21 15.89
N SER A 89 -11.39 18.07 15.63
CA SER A 89 -10.87 18.11 14.27
C SER A 89 -11.43 16.91 13.53
N ASN A 90 -12.41 17.19 12.68
CA ASN A 90 -13.02 16.24 11.77
C ASN A 90 -11.93 15.75 10.80
N PHE A 91 -11.17 14.73 11.20
CA PHE A 91 -10.26 13.98 10.33
C PHE A 91 -11.08 13.13 9.34
N GLY A 92 -11.99 13.77 8.61
CA GLY A 92 -12.87 13.16 7.62
C GLY A 92 -12.20 12.89 6.27
N CYS A 93 -10.87 12.87 6.20
CA CYS A 93 -10.12 12.66 4.95
C CYS A 93 -9.65 11.21 4.74
N PHE A 94 -9.51 10.43 5.81
CA PHE A 94 -9.33 8.98 5.74
C PHE A 94 -10.60 8.35 6.29
N GLY A 95 -11.50 7.93 5.40
CA GLY A 95 -12.73 7.26 5.80
C GLY A 95 -12.43 6.09 6.74
N GLY A 96 -12.99 6.16 7.95
CA GLY A 96 -13.26 4.99 8.77
C GLY A 96 -12.13 4.38 9.60
N PHE A 97 -10.93 4.97 9.70
CA PHE A 97 -9.92 4.44 10.63
C PHE A 97 -10.19 4.96 12.04
N ARG A 98 -11.06 4.25 12.77
CA ARG A 98 -11.35 4.53 14.17
C ARG A 98 -10.06 4.33 14.97
N ARG A 99 -9.62 5.36 15.70
CA ARG A 99 -8.54 5.24 16.70
C ARG A 99 -9.05 4.42 17.89
N ASP A 100 -9.16 3.12 17.71
CA ASP A 100 -9.07 2.21 18.84
C ASP A 100 -7.57 2.06 19.12
N GLY A 101 -7.20 2.30 20.38
CA GLY A 101 -5.81 2.47 20.81
C GLY A 101 -4.89 1.39 20.24
N ALA A 102 -3.67 1.81 19.93
CA ALA A 102 -2.57 0.91 19.63
C ALA A 102 -2.61 -0.27 20.60
N GLN A 103 -2.98 -1.45 20.11
CA GLN A 103 -2.66 -2.83 20.52
C GLN A 103 -3.70 -3.78 19.90
N ARG A 104 -3.18 -4.81 19.22
CA ARG A 104 -3.86 -6.01 18.65
C ARG A 104 -4.42 -5.88 17.24
N GLY A 105 -3.76 -6.60 16.34
CA GLY A 105 -4.35 -6.97 15.07
C GLY A 105 -3.33 -7.28 13.99
N TYR A 106 -2.26 -8.02 14.29
CA TYR A 106 -1.67 -8.89 13.28
C TYR A 106 -2.81 -9.78 12.80
N SER A 107 -3.32 -9.51 11.60
CA SER A 107 -4.43 -10.25 11.06
C SER A 107 -3.96 -11.68 10.85
N GLN A 108 -4.88 -12.61 11.10
CA GLN A 108 -4.77 -14.06 11.14
C GLN A 108 -3.91 -14.71 10.02
N GLY A 109 -3.59 -14.00 8.93
CA GLY A 109 -2.68 -14.44 7.87
C GLY A 109 -1.19 -14.45 8.23
N GLU A 110 -0.72 -13.61 9.16
CA GLU A 110 0.69 -13.61 9.60
C GLU A 110 0.98 -14.72 10.63
N GLN A 111 -0.04 -15.23 11.34
CA GLN A 111 0.10 -16.44 12.16
C GLN A 111 0.32 -17.69 11.30
N LEU A 112 -0.33 -17.79 10.14
CA LEU A 112 -0.10 -18.89 9.20
C LEU A 112 1.31 -18.87 8.58
N LEU A 113 1.86 -17.67 8.42
CA LEU A 113 3.15 -17.47 7.74
C LEU A 113 4.36 -17.82 8.64
N LEU A 114 4.20 -17.68 9.96
CA LEU A 114 5.21 -18.08 10.94
C LEU A 114 5.28 -19.61 11.09
N GLU A 115 4.16 -20.32 10.93
CA GLU A 115 4.14 -21.79 10.95
C GLU A 115 4.63 -22.43 9.64
N ALA A 116 4.40 -21.78 8.49
CA ALA A 116 4.85 -22.29 7.18
C ALA A 116 6.35 -22.08 6.89
N SER A 117 7.07 -21.35 7.76
CA SER A 117 8.51 -21.05 7.60
C SER A 117 9.41 -21.94 8.47
N ALA A 118 8.87 -22.95 9.15
CA ALA A 118 9.69 -23.94 9.85
C ALA A 118 10.36 -24.87 8.81
N PRO A 119 11.70 -24.98 8.78
CA PRO A 119 12.35 -25.95 7.91
C PRO A 119 11.98 -27.36 8.41
N GLU A 120 11.46 -28.21 7.53
CA GLU A 120 11.34 -29.64 7.81
C GLU A 120 12.73 -30.16 8.17
N ARG A 121 12.89 -30.52 9.44
CA ARG A 121 14.07 -31.22 9.94
C ARG A 121 13.90 -32.69 9.56
N GLU A 122 14.71 -33.12 8.60
CA GLU A 122 15.13 -34.52 8.47
C GLU A 122 16.20 -34.83 9.52
#